data_AF-A0A946B3Z5-F1
#
_entry.id   AF-A0A946B3Z5-F1
#
_cell.length_a   1.000
_cell.length_b   1.000
_cell.length_c   1.000
_cell.angle_alpha   90.00
_cell.angle_beta   90.00
_cell.angle_gamma   90.00
#
_symmetry.space_group_name_H-M   'P 1'
#
loop_
_entity.id
_entity.type
_entity.pdbx_description
1 polymer ?
#
loop_
_entity_poly.entity_id
_entity_poly.type
_entity_poly.pdbx_seq_one_letter_code
_entity_poly.pdbx_strand_id
1 'polypeptide(L)' 'IIPPNVRHWHGAAPDRIFTHLAMSETDDNGGGTEWFEKVSDADYSG' A
#
# COMPACT_ATOMS: atom_id res chain seq x y z
N ILE A 1 -1.70 -4.72 -10.18
CA ILE A 1 -0.64 -5.70 -9.83
C ILE A 1 0.51 -4.91 -9.26
N ILE A 2 0.96 -5.29 -8.07
CA ILE A 2 2.10 -4.66 -7.40
C ILE A 2 3.28 -5.62 -7.57
N PRO A 3 4.35 -5.24 -8.26
CA PRO A 3 5.51 -6.12 -8.42
C PRO A 3 6.23 -6.36 -7.08
N PRO A 4 6.94 -7.49 -6.91
CA PRO A 4 7.72 -7.76 -5.71
C PRO A 4 8.71 -6.63 -5.39
N ASN A 5 8.89 -6.35 -4.10
CA ASN A 5 9.84 -5.37 -3.58
C ASN A 5 9.63 -3.92 -4.09
N VAL A 6 8.44 -3.61 -4.62
CA VAL A 6 8.10 -2.23 -5.02
C VAL A 6 7.46 -1.52 -3.84
N ARG A 7 8.11 -0.43 -3.41
CA ARG A 7 7.52 0.51 -2.46
C ARG A 7 6.33 1.22 -3.11
N HIS A 8 5.18 1.14 -2.47
CA HIS A 8 3.93 1.70 -2.99
C HIS A 8 2.98 2.07 -1.86
N TRP A 9 1.94 2.82 -2.19
CA TRP A 9 0.79 3.07 -1.34
C TRP A 9 -0.47 3.07 -2.21
N HIS A 10 -1.62 2.78 -1.60
CA HIS A 10 -2.93 2.90 -2.23
C HIS A 10 -3.93 3.33 -1.16
N GLY A 11 -4.90 4.15 -1.54
CA GLY A 11 -5.86 4.70 -0.60
C GLY A 11 -7.05 5.34 -1.29
N ALA A 12 -7.96 5.87 -0.48
CA ALA A 12 -9.09 6.64 -0.94
C ALA A 12 -8.67 7.93 -1.64
N ALA A 13 -9.52 8.45 -2.52
CA ALA A 13 -9.47 9.84 -2.93
C ALA A 13 -9.97 10.74 -1.77
N PRO A 14 -9.62 12.04 -1.73
CA PRO A 14 -9.99 12.91 -0.61
C PRO A 14 -11.50 13.05 -0.34
N ASP A 15 -12.33 12.86 -1.38
CA ASP A 15 -13.77 13.10 -1.36
C ASP A 15 -14.62 11.83 -1.53
N ARG A 16 -14.01 10.63 -1.56
CA ARG A 16 -14.70 9.37 -1.90
C ARG A 16 -14.20 8.19 -1.09
N ILE A 17 -15.07 7.20 -0.90
CA ILE A 17 -14.68 5.92 -0.27
C ILE A 17 -13.97 5.04 -1.32
N PHE A 18 -12.94 4.33 -0.86
CA PHE A 18 -12.26 3.28 -1.63
C PHE A 18 -12.42 1.95 -0.91
N THR A 19 -12.68 0.89 -1.66
CA THR A 19 -12.74 -0.48 -1.16
C THR A 19 -12.09 -1.37 -2.19
N HIS A 20 -11.21 -2.25 -1.73
CA HIS A 20 -10.57 -3.24 -2.60
C HIS A 20 -10.26 -4.50 -1.81
N LEU A 21 -10.09 -5.59 -2.54
CA LEU A 21 -9.50 -6.82 -2.02
C LEU A 21 -7.98 -6.72 -2.16
N ALA A 22 -7.26 -6.96 -1.07
CA ALA A 22 -5.81 -7.11 -1.07
C ALA A 22 -5.48 -8.59 -0.86
N MET A 23 -4.54 -9.10 -1.66
CA MET A 23 -4.00 -10.45 -1.54
C MET A 23 -2.49 -10.37 -1.71
N SER A 24 -1.75 -10.95 -0.78
CA SER A 24 -0.30 -11.02 -0.79
C SER A 24 0.15 -12.40 -0.35
N GLU A 25 1.21 -12.90 -0.96
CA GLU A 25 1.91 -14.09 -0.50
C GLU A 25 2.77 -13.74 0.73
N THR A 26 3.06 -14.73 1.57
CA THR A 26 3.96 -14.60 2.72
C THR A 26 5.20 -15.45 2.52
N ASP A 27 6.32 -15.03 3.10
CA ASP A 27 7.54 -15.84 3.21
C ASP A 27 7.36 -17.01 4.21
N ASP A 28 8.40 -17.84 4.31
CA ASP A 28 8.43 -19.02 5.21
C ASP A 28 8.32 -18.67 6.70
N ASN A 29 8.60 -17.40 7.07
CA ASN A 29 8.48 -16.89 8.43
C ASN A 29 7.13 -16.16 8.65
N GLY A 30 6.24 -16.15 7.66
CA GLY A 30 4.94 -15.48 7.70
C GLY A 30 4.98 -13.97 7.42
N GLY A 31 6.11 -13.42 7.00
CA GLY A 31 6.27 -12.01 6.61
C GLY A 31 5.79 -11.75 5.18
N GLY A 32 5.09 -10.65 4.93
CA GLY A 32 4.57 -10.30 3.58
C GLY A 32 4.67 -8.82 3.20
N THR A 33 5.07 -7.95 4.13
CA THR A 33 5.12 -6.50 3.92
C THR A 33 6.24 -5.88 4.76
N GLU A 34 7.05 -5.03 4.15
CA GLU A 34 7.92 -4.09 4.84
C GLU A 34 7.21 -2.72 4.94
N TRP A 35 7.05 -2.22 6.16
CA TRP A 35 6.42 -0.92 6.40
C TRP A 35 7.45 0.20 6.48
N PHE A 36 7.15 1.30 5.80
CA PHE A 36 7.97 2.51 5.73
C PHE A 36 7.29 3.67 6.47
N GLU A 37 7.74 4.89 6.21
CA GLU A 37 7.10 6.11 6.69
C GLU A 37 5.68 6.30 6.13
N LYS A 38 4.89 7.09 6.86
CA LYS A 38 3.57 7.53 6.39
C LYS A 38 3.71 8.37 5.13
N VAL A 39 2.76 8.22 4.21
CA VAL A 39 2.61 9.12 3.06
C VAL A 39 2.37 10.53 3.58
N SER A 40 3.13 11.51 3.08
CA SER A 40 2.97 12.90 3.48
C SER A 40 1.72 13.51 2.82
N ASP A 41 1.15 14.57 3.41
CA ASP A 41 0.02 15.28 2.80
C ASP A 41 0.40 15.86 1.42
N ALA A 42 1.67 16.22 1.21
CA ALA A 42 2.18 16.71 -0.06
C ALA A 42 2.21 15.60 -1.13
N ASP A 43 2.64 14.39 -0.78
CA ASP A 43 2.63 13.25 -1.70
C ASP A 43 1.22 12.74 -1.98
N TYR A 44 0.31 12.88 -1.01
CA TYR A 44 -1.09 12.46 -1.14
C TYR A 44 -1.92 13.42 -2.03
N SER A 45 -1.54 14.70 -2.10
CA SER A 45 -2.26 15.75 -2.83
C SER A 45 -1.82 15.96 -4.27
N GLY A 46 -0.93 15.10 -4.78
CA GLY A 46 -0.43 15.12 -6.17
C GLY A 46 -1.47 14.85 -7.24
#